data_AF-A0A6M1NFC5-F1
#
_entry.id   AF-A0A6M1NFC5-F1
#
_cell.length_a   1.000
_cell.length_b   1.000
_cell.length_c   1.000
_cell.angle_alpha   90.00
_cell.angle_beta   90.00
_cell.angle_gamma   90.00
#
_symmetry.space_group_name_H-M   'P 1'
#
loop_
_entity.id
_entity.type
_entity.pdbx_description
1 polymer ?
#
loop_
_entity_poly.entity_id
_entity_poly.type
_entity_poly.pdbx_seq_one_letter_code
_entity_poly.pdbx_strand_id
1 'polypeptide(L)' 'MYTSGLLFIGTQEIIIIVVLVLLLFGGKKIPELMRGLGRGVKEFKDGQREEPTENQNSTNNNNNPQN' A
#
# COMPACT_ATOMS: atom_id res chain seq x y z
N MET A 1 27.72 -19.22 -20.37
CA MET A 1 26.93 -18.34 -21.25
C MET A 1 25.40 -18.54 -21.10
N TYR A 2 24.90 -19.12 -20.00
CA TYR A 2 23.45 -19.22 -19.69
C TYR A 2 23.07 -18.54 -18.35
N THR A 3 24.06 -18.22 -17.51
CA THR A 3 23.86 -17.66 -16.17
C THR A 3 23.24 -16.26 -16.19
N SER A 4 23.44 -15.48 -17.24
CA SER A 4 22.82 -14.16 -17.38
C SER A 4 21.29 -14.22 -17.51
N GLY A 5 20.72 -15.34 -17.97
CA GLY A 5 19.27 -15.49 -18.09
C GLY A 5 18.55 -15.69 -16.76
N LEU A 6 19.22 -16.24 -15.74
CA LEU A 6 18.56 -16.69 -14.51
C LEU A 6 18.05 -15.52 -13.63
N LEU A 7 18.75 -14.38 -13.64
CA LEU A 7 18.32 -13.19 -12.88
C LEU A 7 17.17 -12.43 -13.57
N PHE A 8 17.03 -12.55 -14.88
CA PHE A 8 15.92 -11.93 -15.61
C PHE A 8 14.65 -12.79 -15.58
N ILE A 9 14.74 -14.09 -15.32
CA ILE A 9 13.58 -14.99 -15.24
C ILE A 9 12.56 -14.50 -14.20
N GLY A 10 13.00 -14.12 -12.99
CA GLY A 10 12.06 -13.68 -11.94
C GLY A 10 11.25 -12.43 -12.31
N THR A 11 11.93 -11.36 -12.74
CA THR A 11 11.24 -10.10 -13.06
C THR A 11 10.44 -10.19 -14.37
N GLN A 12 10.97 -10.89 -15.39
CA GLN A 12 10.32 -11.04 -16.69
C GLN A 12 9.04 -11.89 -16.57
N GLU A 13 9.07 -12.99 -15.82
CA GLU A 13 7.88 -13.82 -15.57
C GLU A 13 6.80 -13.04 -14.82
N ILE A 14 7.17 -12.28 -13.79
CA ILE A 14 6.23 -11.43 -13.05
C ILE A 14 5.59 -10.40 -13.98
N ILE A 15 6.37 -9.75 -14.86
CA ILE A 15 5.84 -8.78 -15.83
C ILE A 15 4.82 -9.46 -16.77
N ILE A 16 5.15 -10.65 -17.28
CA ILE A 16 4.25 -11.40 -18.18
C ILE A 16 2.94 -11.75 -17.47
N ILE A 17 3.01 -12.22 -16.22
CA ILE A 17 1.83 -12.54 -15.41
C ILE A 17 0.98 -11.28 -15.18
N VAL A 18 1.61 -10.17 -14.80
CA VAL A 18 0.91 -8.89 -14.59
C VAL A 18 0.23 -8.44 -15.88
N VAL A 19 0.89 -8.54 -17.03
CA VAL A 19 0.29 -8.18 -18.33
C VAL A 19 -0.91 -9.08 -18.65
N LEU A 20 -0.82 -10.39 -18.44
CA LEU A 20 -1.95 -11.31 -18.63
C LEU A 20 -3.13 -10.97 -17.73
N VAL A 21 -2.86 -10.73 -16.44
CA VAL A 21 -3.89 -10.32 -15.47
C VAL A 21 -4.52 -8.98 -15.88
N LEU A 22 -3.73 -8.01 -16.35
CA LEU A 22 -4.22 -6.72 -16.84
C LEU A 22 -5.06 -6.87 -18.12
N LEU A 23 -4.77 -7.83 -18.98
CA LEU A 23 -5.59 -8.12 -20.17
C LEU A 23 -6.91 -8.79 -19.81
N LEU A 24 -6.91 -9.73 -18.87
CA LEU A 24 -8.11 -10.44 -18.43
C LEU A 24 -9.05 -9.56 -17.59
N PHE A 25 -8.50 -8.81 -16.63
CA PHE A 25 -9.28 -8.02 -15.68
C PHE A 25 -9.38 -6.53 -16.06
N GLY A 26 -8.51 -6.05 -16.96
CA GLY A 26 -8.39 -4.64 -17.31
C GLY A 26 -7.57 -3.84 -16.29
N GLY A 27 -6.84 -2.83 -16.76
CA GLY A 27 -5.99 -1.98 -15.90
C GLY A 27 -6.73 -1.16 -14.84
N LYS A 28 -8.06 -1.07 -14.92
CA LYS A 28 -8.90 -0.35 -13.95
C LYS A 28 -9.29 -1.21 -12.74
N LYS A 29 -9.38 -2.54 -12.88
CA LYS A 29 -9.90 -3.40 -11.80
C LYS A 29 -8.89 -3.69 -10.69
N ILE A 30 -7.60 -3.79 -11.02
CA ILE A 30 -6.52 -3.92 -10.02
C ILE A 30 -6.53 -2.75 -9.01
N PRO A 31 -6.48 -1.47 -9.43
CA PRO A 31 -6.51 -0.34 -8.49
C PRO A 31 -7.86 -0.16 -7.78
N GLU A 32 -8.97 -0.56 -8.41
CA GLU A 32 -10.30 -0.56 -7.78
C GLU A 32 -10.37 -1.57 -6.63
N LEU A 33 -9.87 -2.80 -6.84
CA LEU A 33 -9.75 -3.83 -5.81
C LEU A 33 -8.78 -3.43 -4.69
N MET A 34 -7.62 -2.85 -5.03
CA MET A 34 -6.66 -2.35 -4.05
C MET A 34 -7.24 -1.23 -3.18
N ARG A 35 -8.02 -0.30 -3.77
CA ARG A 35 -8.72 0.76 -3.01
C ARG A 35 -9.80 0.20 -2.10
N GLY A 36 -10.54 -0.81 -2.54
CA GLY A 36 -11.52 -1.53 -1.71
C GLY A 36 -10.85 -2.23 -0.53
N LEU A 37 -9.81 -3.02 -0.80
CA LEU A 37 -9.05 -3.75 0.21
C LEU A 37 -8.37 -2.77 1.19
N GLY A 38 -7.77 -1.70 0.71
CA GLY A 38 -7.09 -0.70 1.54
C GLY A 38 -8.05 0.01 2.50
N ARG A 39 -9.28 0.31 2.07
CA ARG A 39 -10.32 0.84 2.96
C ARG A 39 -10.75 -0.19 4.01
N GLY A 40 -10.99 -1.43 3.61
CA GLY A 40 -11.33 -2.50 4.55
C GLY A 40 -10.23 -2.75 5.58
N VAL A 41 -8.96 -2.75 5.18
CA VAL A 41 -7.82 -2.89 6.10
C VAL A 41 -7.69 -1.68 7.03
N LYS A 42 -7.98 -0.46 6.55
CA LYS A 42 -7.99 0.75 7.38
C LYS A 42 -9.09 0.66 8.44
N GLU A 43 -10.33 0.39 8.04
CA GLU A 43 -11.47 0.24 8.94
C GLU A 43 -11.27 -0.90 9.94
N PHE A 44 -10.71 -2.03 9.49
CA PHE A 44 -10.36 -3.15 10.37
C PHE A 44 -9.28 -2.79 11.39
N LYS A 45 -8.31 -1.95 11.01
CA LYS A 45 -7.27 -1.48 11.92
C LYS A 45 -7.78 -0.39 12.87
N ASP A 46 -8.67 0.47 12.41
CA ASP A 46 -9.30 1.51 13.23
C ASP A 46 -10.22 0.87 14.28
N GLY A 47 -11.04 -0.12 13.91
CA GLY A 47 -11.90 -0.85 14.85
C GLY A 47 -11.13 -1.74 15.84
N GLN A 48 -9.97 -2.28 15.46
CA GLN A 48 -9.07 -2.94 16.41
C GLN A 48 -8.30 -1.97 17.32
N ARG A 49 -8.24 -0.68 16.97
CA ARG A 49 -7.59 0.37 17.77
C ARG A 49 -8.55 1.03 18.75
N GLU A 50 -9.80 0.58 18.84
CA GLU A 50 -10.75 0.97 19.91
C GLU A 50 -10.42 0.31 21.27
N GLU A 51 -9.14 0.06 21.55
CA GLU A 51 -8.62 0.15 22.92
C GLU A 51 -8.22 1.61 23.16
N PRO A 52 -8.58 2.22 24.30
CA PRO A 52 -8.58 3.66 24.50
C PRO A 52 -7.14 4.19 24.49
N THR A 53 -6.64 4.49 23.31
CA THR A 53 -5.50 5.38 23.12
C THR A 53 -6.05 6.69 22.61
N GLU A 54 -6.66 7.40 23.55
CA GLU A 54 -6.60 8.85 23.62
C GLU A 54 -5.14 9.29 23.48
N ASN A 55 -4.65 9.43 22.25
CA ASN A 55 -3.43 10.17 21.95
C ASN A 55 -3.27 10.40 20.44
N GLN A 56 -3.76 11.54 19.97
CA GLN A 56 -2.97 12.53 19.21
C GLN A 56 -3.86 13.72 18.83
N ASN A 57 -4.41 14.36 19.86
CA ASN A 57 -4.79 15.76 19.80
C ASN A 57 -4.33 16.36 21.13
N SER A 58 -3.03 16.65 21.26
CA SER A 58 -2.49 17.71 22.12
C SER A 58 -0.96 17.70 22.14
N THR A 59 -0.41 18.88 21.85
CA THR A 59 0.88 19.41 22.30
C THR A 59 2.13 19.05 21.48
N ASN A 60 2.54 19.98 20.60
CA ASN A 60 3.76 20.73 20.90
C ASN A 60 3.72 22.17 20.34
N ASN A 61 3.57 23.08 21.29
CA ASN A 61 3.81 24.52 21.32
C ASN A 61 4.80 25.04 20.24
N ASN A 62 4.37 25.96 19.38
CA ASN A 62 5.27 26.79 18.55
C ASN A 62 5.49 28.14 19.24
N ASN A 63 6.58 28.21 19.99
CA ASN A 63 7.59 29.27 20.03
C ASN A 63 7.13 30.70 19.66
N ASN A 64 7.04 31.58 20.66
CA ASN A 64 7.44 32.97 20.47
C ASN A 64 8.05 33.57 21.75
N PRO A 65 9.36 33.87 21.78
CA PRO A 65 9.99 34.63 22.86
C PRO A 65 9.86 36.16 22.65
N GLN A 66 9.65 36.86 23.76
CA GLN A 66 9.80 38.31 23.99
C GLN A 66 8.79 39.29 23.36
N ASN A 67 8.03 39.99 24.21
CA ASN A 67 8.40 41.33 24.71
C ASN A 67 7.56 41.63 25.95
#